data_AF-A0A1B9D927-F1
#
_entry.id   AF-A0A1B9D927-F1
#
_cell.length_a   1.000
_cell.length_b   1.000
_cell.length_c   1.000
_cell.angle_alpha   90.00
_cell.angle_beta   90.00
_cell.angle_gamma   90.00
#
_symmetry.space_group_name_H-M   'P 1'
#
loop_
_entity.id
_entity.type
_entity.pdbx_description
1 polymer ?
#
loop_
_entity_poly.entity_id
_entity_poly.type
_entity_poly.pdbx_seq_one_letter_code
_entity_poly.pdbx_strand_id
1 'polypeptide(L)'
;MLSPRRLAGLTAPVLAGAVLLTNPGMATADTADDAYLARLHTLGLTWPADHDVPLTTMGRLICDDIAWGYSYDQIAQGIHPNLDSRKVSLKEVASMVSVAHSTYCPGVRAMLSASPAPGD
;
A
#
# COMPACT_ATOMS: atom_id res chain seq x y z
N MET A 1 9.12 7.92 -58.46
CA MET A 1 10.37 7.49 -59.14
C MET A 1 11.29 6.88 -58.09
N LEU A 2 11.92 5.74 -58.45
CA LEU A 2 13.05 5.01 -57.83
C LEU A 2 14.04 5.89 -57.02
N SER A 3 14.80 5.43 -56.01
CA SER A 3 15.08 4.12 -55.42
C SER A 3 15.95 4.33 -54.15
N PRO A 4 16.25 3.28 -53.38
CA PRO A 4 16.71 3.33 -52.01
C PRO A 4 18.23 3.44 -51.88
N ARG A 5 18.69 3.98 -50.76
CA ARG A 5 20.04 3.69 -50.26
C ARG A 5 19.93 3.06 -48.88
N ARG A 6 19.81 1.73 -48.87
CA ARG A 6 20.16 0.88 -47.73
C ARG A 6 21.68 0.94 -47.49
N LEU A 7 22.06 0.52 -46.27
CA LEU A 7 23.40 0.38 -45.67
C LEU A 7 23.79 1.64 -44.88
N ALA A 8 23.98 1.61 -43.56
CA ALA A 8 24.42 0.57 -42.63
C ALA A 8 23.62 0.68 -41.32
N GLY A 9 23.35 -0.36 -40.52
CA GLY A 9 24.26 -1.41 -40.10
C GLY A 9 25.06 -0.94 -38.88
N LEU A 10 24.68 -1.43 -37.68
CA LEU A 10 25.31 -1.21 -36.36
C LEU A 10 25.12 0.22 -35.79
N THR A 11 24.65 0.45 -34.58
CA THR A 11 24.86 -0.23 -33.29
C THR A 11 23.66 0.06 -32.38
N ALA A 12 23.18 -0.95 -31.64
CA ALA A 12 22.33 -0.70 -30.48
C ALA A 12 23.24 -0.23 -29.33
N PRO A 13 23.10 0.99 -28.80
CA PRO A 13 23.70 1.30 -27.51
C PRO A 13 22.80 0.69 -26.44
N VAL A 14 23.30 -0.37 -25.82
CA VAL A 14 22.87 -0.74 -24.47
C VAL A 14 23.32 0.40 -23.55
N LEU A 15 22.39 1.28 -23.18
CA LEU A 15 22.50 2.26 -22.10
C LEU A 15 21.17 2.21 -21.35
N ALA A 16 21.13 1.49 -20.23
CA ALA A 16 21.39 2.01 -18.87
C ALA A 16 20.24 2.92 -18.41
N GLY A 17 19.59 2.49 -17.33
CA GLY A 17 18.26 2.93 -16.90
C GLY A 17 18.06 4.44 -16.78
N ALA A 18 17.00 4.91 -17.42
CA ALA A 18 16.24 6.05 -16.94
C ALA A 18 15.06 5.49 -16.13
N VAL A 19 15.15 5.54 -14.80
CA VAL A 19 13.95 5.48 -13.96
C VAL A 19 13.13 6.71 -14.35
N LEU A 20 12.01 6.49 -15.02
CA LEU A 20 11.00 7.51 -15.25
C LEU A 20 10.46 7.94 -13.87
N LEU A 21 11.06 8.97 -13.26
CA LEU A 21 10.39 9.77 -12.24
C LEU A 21 9.41 10.71 -12.94
N THR A 22 8.47 10.13 -13.66
CA THR A 22 7.28 10.83 -14.11
C THR A 22 6.23 10.61 -13.03
N ASN A 23 6.14 11.53 -12.07
CA ASN A 23 4.92 11.67 -11.27
C ASN A 23 4.15 12.87 -11.82
N PRO A 24 3.55 12.79 -13.03
CA PRO A 24 2.52 13.75 -13.37
C PRO A 24 1.45 13.55 -12.30
N GLY A 25 0.93 14.64 -11.75
CA GLY A 25 -0.25 14.60 -10.88
C GLY A 25 -1.42 14.04 -11.68
N MET A 26 -1.45 12.71 -11.81
CA MET A 26 -2.60 11.97 -12.25
C MET A 26 -3.53 11.97 -11.04
N ALA A 27 -4.81 12.16 -11.28
CA ALA A 27 -5.82 11.68 -10.35
C ALA A 27 -5.69 10.14 -10.33
N THR A 28 -4.67 9.63 -9.64
CA THR A 28 -4.46 8.21 -9.42
C THR A 28 -5.43 7.83 -8.32
N ALA A 29 -6.40 6.97 -8.64
CA ALA A 29 -6.69 5.92 -7.66
C ALA A 29 -5.33 5.29 -7.34
N ASP A 30 -4.87 5.45 -6.10
CA ASP A 30 -3.56 4.96 -5.70
C ASP A 30 -3.58 3.43 -5.81
N THR A 31 -2.63 2.83 -6.52
CA THR A 31 -2.59 1.38 -6.69
C THR A 31 -2.49 0.62 -5.35
N ALA A 32 -1.97 1.27 -4.31
CA ALA A 32 -1.97 0.74 -2.94
C ALA A 32 -3.37 0.78 -2.31
N ASP A 33 -4.18 1.79 -2.62
CA ASP A 33 -5.58 1.88 -2.19
C ASP A 33 -6.41 0.75 -2.80
N ASP A 34 -6.27 0.51 -4.10
CA ASP A 34 -6.95 -0.60 -4.78
C ASP A 34 -6.50 -1.96 -4.22
N ALA A 35 -5.19 -2.15 -3.99
CA ALA A 35 -4.66 -3.38 -3.42
C ALA A 35 -5.13 -3.63 -1.98
N TYR A 36 -5.20 -2.56 -1.18
CA TYR A 36 -5.69 -2.60 0.19
C TYR A 36 -7.17 -3.03 0.22
N LEU A 37 -8.03 -2.33 -0.52
CA LEU A 37 -9.47 -2.62 -0.59
C LEU A 37 -9.73 -4.02 -1.14
N ALA A 38 -9.04 -4.42 -2.21
CA ALA A 38 -9.15 -5.77 -2.77
C ALA A 38 -8.78 -6.84 -1.72
N ARG A 39 -7.73 -6.62 -0.93
CA ARG A 39 -7.31 -7.57 0.09
C ARG A 39 -8.30 -7.65 1.24
N LEU A 40 -8.89 -6.54 1.68
CA LEU A 40 -9.97 -6.57 2.66
C LEU A 40 -11.18 -7.37 2.16
N HIS A 41 -11.54 -7.26 0.88
CA HIS A 41 -12.60 -8.10 0.30
C HIS A 41 -12.25 -9.59 0.30
N THR A 42 -10.99 -9.98 0.06
CA THR A 42 -10.59 -11.41 0.16
C THR A 42 -10.72 -11.98 1.57
N LEU A 43 -10.74 -11.11 2.59
CA LEU A 43 -10.95 -11.47 3.99
C LEU A 43 -12.43 -11.48 4.39
N GLY A 44 -13.34 -11.21 3.45
CA GLY A 44 -14.80 -11.22 3.66
C GLY A 44 -15.39 -9.90 4.12
N LEU A 45 -14.58 -8.84 4.25
CA LEU A 45 -15.10 -7.51 4.58
C LEU A 45 -15.86 -6.94 3.38
N THR A 46 -17.03 -6.37 3.63
CA THR A 46 -17.88 -5.73 2.62
C THR A 46 -18.39 -4.40 3.13
N TRP A 47 -18.46 -3.40 2.25
CA TRP A 47 -18.95 -2.07 2.58
C TRP A 47 -19.63 -1.41 1.36
N PRO A 48 -20.49 -0.41 1.59
CA PRO A 48 -20.98 0.49 0.53
C PRO A 48 -19.86 1.24 -0.20
N ALA A 49 -19.98 1.44 -1.51
CA ALA A 49 -18.93 2.03 -2.35
C ALA A 49 -18.46 3.45 -1.92
N ASP A 50 -19.29 4.20 -1.21
CA ASP A 50 -18.94 5.51 -0.64
C ASP A 50 -17.98 5.43 0.56
N HIS A 51 -17.64 4.22 1.04
CA HIS A 51 -16.71 4.01 2.14
C HIS A 51 -15.26 3.69 1.73
N ASP A 52 -14.94 3.62 0.44
CA ASP A 52 -13.57 3.37 -0.02
C ASP A 52 -12.58 4.41 0.52
N VAL A 53 -12.92 5.70 0.40
CA VAL A 53 -12.08 6.82 0.86
C VAL A 53 -11.88 6.82 2.38
N PRO A 54 -12.93 6.68 3.22
CA PRO A 54 -12.76 6.47 4.66
C PRO A 54 -11.87 5.27 4.99
N LEU A 55 -12.04 4.13 4.33
CA LEU A 55 -11.28 2.92 4.61
C LEU A 55 -9.80 3.05 4.27
N THR A 56 -9.45 3.64 3.13
CA THR A 56 -8.04 3.87 2.76
C THR A 56 -7.40 4.94 3.63
N THR A 57 -8.17 5.96 4.05
CA THR A 57 -7.72 6.96 5.03
C THR A 57 -7.40 6.32 6.37
N MET A 58 -8.28 5.46 6.88
CA MET A 58 -8.00 4.68 8.10
C MET A 58 -6.80 3.75 7.92
N GLY A 59 -6.66 3.09 6.77
CA GLY A 59 -5.51 2.24 6.45
C GLY A 59 -4.17 2.99 6.55
N ARG A 60 -4.12 4.25 6.08
CA ARG A 60 -2.93 5.11 6.22
C ARG A 60 -2.68 5.55 7.65
N LEU A 61 -3.73 5.94 8.39
CA LEU A 61 -3.60 6.34 9.81
C LEU A 61 -3.07 5.22 10.70
N ILE A 62 -3.44 3.96 10.42
CA ILE A 62 -2.88 2.79 11.11
C ILE A 62 -1.35 2.76 11.00
N CYS A 63 -0.80 3.23 9.88
CA CYS A 63 0.64 3.29 9.72
C CYS A 63 1.31 4.31 10.65
N ASP A 64 0.67 5.46 10.81
CA ASP A 64 1.12 6.47 11.76
C ASP A 64 1.06 5.89 13.17
N ASP A 65 -0.04 5.27 13.59
CA ASP A 65 -0.18 4.66 14.92
C ASP A 65 0.93 3.62 15.20
N ILE A 66 1.27 2.79 14.21
CA ILE A 66 2.37 1.83 14.36
C ILE A 66 3.71 2.56 14.50
N ALA A 67 3.95 3.64 13.74
CA ALA A 67 5.16 4.45 13.85
C ALA A 67 5.27 5.18 15.21
N TRP A 68 4.12 5.52 15.83
CA TRP A 68 4.03 6.03 17.20
C TRP A 68 4.20 4.96 18.29
N GLY A 69 4.32 3.68 17.91
CA GLY A 69 4.60 2.57 18.81
C GLY A 69 3.36 1.86 19.36
N TYR A 70 2.16 2.12 18.83
CA TYR A 70 0.96 1.37 19.20
C TYR A 70 1.03 -0.07 18.71
N SER A 71 0.57 -1.01 19.54
CA SER A 71 0.45 -2.41 19.15
C SER A 71 -0.75 -2.65 18.25
N TYR A 72 -0.74 -3.74 17.49
CA TYR A 72 -1.85 -4.08 16.59
C TYR A 72 -3.16 -4.27 17.36
N ASP A 73 -3.09 -4.88 18.54
CA ASP A 73 -4.25 -5.11 19.38
C ASP A 73 -4.81 -3.79 19.94
N GLN A 74 -3.94 -2.85 20.33
CA GLN A 74 -4.36 -1.52 20.77
C GLN A 74 -5.09 -0.76 19.66
N ILE A 75 -4.53 -0.78 18.44
CA ILE A 75 -5.13 -0.15 17.27
C ILE A 75 -6.48 -0.80 16.93
N ALA A 76 -6.53 -2.14 16.91
CA ALA A 76 -7.75 -2.87 16.60
C ALA A 76 -8.85 -2.61 17.64
N GLN A 77 -8.50 -2.58 18.93
CA GLN A 77 -9.43 -2.23 20.01
C GLN A 77 -9.91 -0.78 19.92
N GLY A 78 -9.08 0.15 19.46
CA GLY A 78 -9.46 1.54 19.23
C GLY A 78 -10.40 1.73 18.03
N ILE A 79 -10.22 0.96 16.95
CA ILE A 79 -11.04 1.04 15.75
C ILE A 79 -12.39 0.34 15.91
N HIS A 80 -12.40 -0.86 16.52
CA HIS A 80 -13.57 -1.74 16.58
C HIS A 80 -14.88 -1.08 17.06
N PRO A 81 -14.91 -0.21 18.09
CA PRO A 81 -16.12 0.48 18.51
C PRO A 81 -16.79 1.32 17.41
N ASN A 82 -16.00 1.85 16.46
CA ASN A 82 -16.53 2.63 15.33
C ASN A 82 -17.20 1.75 14.26
N LEU A 83 -16.96 0.44 14.29
CA LEU A 83 -17.46 -0.52 13.30
C LEU A 83 -18.46 -1.53 13.89
N ASP A 84 -18.70 -1.49 15.20
CA ASP A 84 -19.57 -2.43 15.93
C ASP A 84 -21.02 -2.44 15.37
N SER A 85 -21.55 -1.27 15.03
CA SER A 85 -22.87 -1.14 14.38
C SER A 85 -23.00 -1.89 13.05
N ARG A 86 -21.87 -2.21 12.41
CA ARG A 86 -21.78 -2.94 11.15
C ARG A 86 -21.45 -4.42 11.35
N LYS A 87 -21.43 -4.91 12.59
CA LYS A 87 -21.15 -6.31 12.96
C LYS A 87 -19.78 -6.81 12.46
N VAL A 88 -18.82 -5.90 12.30
CA VAL A 88 -17.43 -6.25 12.01
C VAL A 88 -16.79 -6.73 13.30
N SER A 89 -16.28 -7.95 13.32
CA SER A 89 -15.62 -8.55 14.47
C SER A 89 -14.25 -7.92 14.74
N LEU A 90 -13.80 -7.95 15.99
CA LEU A 90 -12.45 -7.51 16.35
C LEU A 90 -11.36 -8.26 15.55
N LYS A 91 -11.59 -9.52 15.20
CA LYS A 91 -10.67 -10.31 14.35
C LYS A 91 -10.56 -9.74 12.93
N GLU A 92 -11.66 -9.29 12.34
CA GLU A 92 -11.65 -8.63 11.03
C GLU A 92 -10.93 -7.29 11.10
N VAL A 93 -11.13 -6.52 12.18
CA VAL A 93 -10.39 -5.26 12.42
C VAL A 93 -8.90 -5.53 12.60
N ALA A 94 -8.49 -6.54 13.36
CA ALA A 94 -7.08 -6.92 13.50
C ALA A 94 -6.46 -7.33 12.15
N SER A 95 -7.24 -8.00 11.30
CA SER A 95 -6.81 -8.33 9.93
C SER A 95 -6.65 -7.06 9.08
N MET A 96 -7.56 -6.09 9.22
CA MET A 96 -7.44 -4.78 8.59
C MET A 96 -6.14 -4.06 8.99
N VAL A 97 -5.79 -4.07 10.28
CA VAL A 97 -4.53 -3.50 10.79
C VAL A 97 -3.31 -4.17 10.17
N SER A 98 -3.30 -5.50 10.10
CA SER A 98 -2.20 -6.26 9.48
C SER A 98 -2.04 -5.95 7.98
N VAL A 99 -3.16 -5.90 7.25
CA VAL A 99 -3.15 -5.58 5.82
C VAL A 99 -2.69 -4.14 5.59
N ALA A 100 -3.20 -3.18 6.37
CA ALA A 100 -2.80 -1.78 6.34
C ALA A 100 -1.30 -1.62 6.56
N HIS A 101 -0.73 -2.27 7.59
CA HIS A 101 0.71 -2.24 7.82
C HIS A 101 1.51 -2.78 6.63
N SER A 102 1.10 -3.92 6.07
CA SER A 102 1.81 -4.53 4.94
C SER A 102 1.74 -3.69 3.66
N THR A 103 0.72 -2.85 3.52
CA THR A 103 0.42 -2.07 2.30
C THR A 103 0.97 -0.65 2.39
N TYR A 104 0.74 0.03 3.52
CA TYR A 104 1.01 1.46 3.69
C TYR A 104 2.27 1.78 4.50
N CYS A 105 2.96 0.79 5.09
CA CYS A 105 4.13 1.03 5.95
C CYS A 105 5.48 0.55 5.40
N PRO A 106 5.90 0.97 4.20
CA PRO A 106 7.22 0.61 3.69
C PRO A 106 8.34 1.25 4.54
N GLY A 107 8.15 2.47 5.07
CA GLY A 107 9.12 3.17 5.91
C GLY A 107 9.35 2.52 7.28
N VAL A 108 8.27 2.16 7.99
CA VAL A 108 8.36 1.44 9.28
C VAL A 108 9.01 0.08 9.08
N ARG A 109 8.66 -0.65 8.03
CA ARG A 109 9.29 -1.94 7.71
C ARG A 109 10.79 -1.81 7.46
N ALA A 110 11.23 -0.74 6.80
CA ALA A 110 12.65 -0.46 6.61
C ALA A 110 13.36 -0.13 7.93
N MET A 111 12.75 0.66 8.82
CA MET A 111 13.32 1.00 10.14
C MET A 111 13.46 -0.22 11.06
N LEU A 112 12.47 -1.11 11.08
CA LEU A 112 12.54 -2.37 11.83
C LEU A 112 13.65 -3.28 11.30
N SER A 113 13.84 -3.33 9.97
CA SER A 113 14.90 -4.12 9.35
C SER A 113 16.30 -3.52 9.56
N ALA A 114 16.38 -2.21 9.78
CA ALA A 114 17.63 -1.48 10.03
C ALA A 114 18.03 -1.44 11.52
N SER A 115 17.09 -1.74 12.42
CA SER A 115 17.37 -1.84 13.85
C SER A 115 18.16 -3.13 14.13
N PRO A 116 19.38 -3.06 14.70
CA PRO A 116 20.08 -4.27 15.11
C PRO A 116 19.24 -4.99 16.17
N ALA A 117 19.04 -6.29 16.00
CA ALA A 117 18.37 -7.11 17.01
C ALA A 117 19.10 -6.95 18.36
N PRO A 118 18.38 -6.85 19.49
CA PRO A 118 19.03 -6.85 20.80
C PRO A 118 19.82 -8.16 20.91
N GLY A 119 21.14 -8.03 21.10
CA GLY A 119 22.06 -9.16 21.09
C GLY A 119 21.71 -10.21 22.15
N ASP A 120 21.82 -11.47 21.73
CA ASP A 120 21.88 -12.65 22.61
C ASP A 120 23.07 -12.61 23.57
#